data_AF-A0A7V7D7P9-F1
#
_entry.id   AF-A0A7V7D7P9-F1
#
_cell.length_a   1.000
_cell.length_b   1.000
_cell.length_c   1.000
_cell.angle_alpha   90.00
_cell.angle_beta   90.00
_cell.angle_gamma   90.00
#
_symmetry.space_group_name_H-M   'P 1'
#
loop_
_entity.id
_entity.type
_entity.pdbx_description
1 polymer ?
#
loop_
_entity_poly.entity_id
_entity_poly.type
_entity_poly.pdbx_seq_one_letter_code
_entity_poly.pdbx_strand_id
1 'polypeptide(L)'
;MATRPDRYSPFCNITNQIGINTAASEGGPSVSPDGLTLVFDSHHNGPSQLFKATRQSLTQPFGNIEHLSACDTPGGCSANPCLSSDGSAIYYRSHTATRSTDIYVSYLIEDAVELAVIRIEDAIVEKVEALERIDASLEKELAAYKSLEEVLESGDYGDLKKGDIVTAMQTIHSAIQHQELSKKALEKSIEKLLYSLSALGYGPQPPGSNWPPNVTITRPQNGAEFNPDQNIEIEADALDYDGSVVMVEFFADENKIGEDNDGADGWTTDWYEHPEGTYSLTAKATDDDGAATTSAAVGIRVAEEPPPPPIPPPPPPPIPPPPPPRP
;
A
#
# COMPACT_ATOMS: atom_id res chain seq x y z
N MET A 1 20.34 23.25 13.35
CA MET A 1 20.81 22.00 13.93
C MET A 1 21.61 22.33 15.18
N ALA A 2 21.05 22.07 16.36
CA ALA A 2 21.87 22.13 17.56
C ALA A 2 22.85 20.95 17.54
N THR A 3 24.16 21.23 17.64
CA THR A 3 25.21 20.23 17.54
C THR A 3 25.74 19.89 18.94
N ARG A 4 26.24 18.67 19.10
CA ARG A 4 27.03 18.27 20.26
C ARG A 4 28.13 17.30 19.82
N PRO A 5 29.32 17.34 20.45
CA PRO A 5 30.44 16.47 20.06
C PRO A 5 30.23 15.00 20.43
N ASP A 6 29.39 14.71 21.43
CA ASP A 6 29.09 13.35 21.89
C ASP A 6 27.72 13.28 22.61
N ARG A 7 27.29 12.07 23.02
CA ARG A 7 25.97 11.84 23.62
C ARG A 7 25.80 12.41 25.04
N TYR A 8 26.88 12.79 25.69
CA TYR A 8 26.93 13.31 27.07
C TYR A 8 27.14 14.82 27.11
N SER A 9 27.66 15.41 26.03
CA SER A 9 27.82 16.85 25.88
C SER A 9 26.48 17.58 25.66
N PRO A 10 26.33 18.82 26.17
CA PRO A 10 25.14 19.63 25.94
C PRO A 10 25.01 20.04 24.47
N PHE A 11 23.77 20.29 24.04
CA PHE A 11 23.48 20.84 22.72
C PHE A 11 23.89 22.33 22.64
N CYS A 12 24.53 22.75 21.55
CA CYS A 12 24.84 24.15 21.23
C CYS A 12 24.31 24.54 19.84
N ASN A 13 24.20 25.84 19.53
CA ASN A 13 23.79 26.38 18.21
C ASN A 13 22.37 26.01 17.75
N ILE A 14 21.34 26.58 18.41
CA ILE A 14 19.95 26.45 17.95
C ILE A 14 19.81 27.09 16.55
N THR A 15 19.24 26.35 15.60
CA THR A 15 18.93 26.88 14.26
C THR A 15 17.47 26.66 13.98
N ASN A 16 16.82 27.72 13.51
CA ASN A 16 15.43 27.67 13.04
C ASN A 16 15.34 26.79 11.79
N GLN A 17 14.37 25.86 11.75
CA GLN A 17 14.10 25.03 10.58
C GLN A 17 13.19 25.82 9.62
N ILE A 18 13.80 26.67 8.81
CA ILE A 18 13.11 27.62 7.91
C ILE A 18 12.15 26.90 6.94
N GLY A 19 12.41 25.63 6.61
CA GLY A 19 11.56 24.83 5.73
C GLY A 19 10.35 24.16 6.39
N ILE A 20 10.19 24.24 7.71
CA ILE A 20 9.06 23.65 8.47
C ILE A 20 8.30 24.71 9.24
N ASN A 21 9.00 25.65 9.86
CA ASN A 21 8.39 26.67 10.70
C ASN A 21 7.62 27.67 9.82
N THR A 22 6.29 27.68 9.97
CA THR A 22 5.41 28.57 9.23
C THR A 22 5.00 29.78 10.10
N ALA A 23 3.95 30.50 9.72
CA ALA A 23 3.33 31.51 10.57
C ALA A 23 2.42 30.89 11.66
N ALA A 24 2.15 29.58 11.59
CA ALA A 24 1.41 28.84 12.60
C ALA A 24 2.32 28.46 13.79
N SER A 25 1.72 27.83 14.80
CA SER A 25 2.47 27.21 15.89
C SER A 25 2.74 25.76 15.55
N GLU A 26 4.00 25.41 15.29
CA GLU A 26 4.43 24.02 15.13
C GLU A 26 4.84 23.38 16.47
N GLY A 27 4.45 22.13 16.69
CA GLY A 27 4.60 21.40 17.94
C GLY A 27 4.81 19.90 17.74
N GLY A 28 5.09 19.21 18.86
CA GLY A 28 5.13 17.75 18.92
C GLY A 28 6.01 17.04 17.87
N PRO A 29 7.24 17.49 17.57
CA PRO A 29 8.04 16.84 16.52
C PRO A 29 8.44 15.41 16.91
N SER A 30 8.31 14.48 15.96
CA SER A 30 8.85 13.13 16.04
C SER A 30 9.51 12.76 14.71
N VAL A 31 10.69 12.13 14.76
CA VAL A 31 11.51 11.82 13.58
C VAL A 31 11.55 10.31 13.35
N SER A 32 11.51 9.90 12.09
CA SER A 32 11.61 8.49 11.71
C SER A 32 12.98 7.90 12.05
N PRO A 33 13.11 6.57 12.16
CA PRO A 33 14.36 5.89 12.52
C PRO A 33 15.52 6.17 11.56
N ASP A 34 15.22 6.30 10.26
CA ASP A 34 16.17 6.67 9.21
C ASP A 34 16.55 8.17 9.23
N GLY A 35 15.85 8.98 10.03
CA GLY A 35 16.03 10.40 10.15
C GLY A 35 15.51 11.22 8.95
N LEU A 36 14.83 10.63 7.98
CA LEU A 36 14.45 11.30 6.72
C LEU A 36 13.04 11.88 6.70
N THR A 37 12.20 11.48 7.65
CA THR A 37 10.82 11.96 7.82
C THR A 37 10.64 12.58 9.20
N LEU A 38 10.06 13.77 9.24
CA LEU A 38 9.60 14.43 10.46
C LEU A 38 8.09 14.48 10.45
N VAL A 39 7.43 14.03 11.50
CA VAL A 39 6.02 14.30 11.76
C VAL A 39 5.89 15.35 12.87
N PHE A 40 4.95 16.26 12.74
CA PHE A 40 4.73 17.36 13.69
C PHE A 40 3.27 17.80 13.64
N ASP A 41 2.82 18.50 14.68
CA ASP A 41 1.53 19.19 14.67
C ASP A 41 1.70 20.66 14.32
N SER A 42 0.73 21.23 13.60
CA SER A 42 0.71 22.65 13.26
C SER A 42 -0.69 23.25 13.47
N HIS A 43 -0.73 24.45 14.05
CA HIS A 43 -1.95 25.16 14.43
C HIS A 43 -2.17 26.42 13.59
N HIS A 44 -2.84 26.28 12.43
CA HIS A 44 -3.14 27.37 11.49
C HIS A 44 -4.46 28.10 11.84
N ASN A 45 -4.50 28.87 12.93
CA ASN A 45 -5.69 29.64 13.37
C ASN A 45 -7.01 28.81 13.42
N GLY A 46 -6.87 27.51 13.71
CA GLY A 46 -7.92 26.49 13.79
C GLY A 46 -7.38 25.29 14.59
N PRO A 47 -8.08 24.14 14.65
CA PRO A 47 -7.57 22.99 15.39
C PRO A 47 -6.18 22.56 14.87
N SER A 48 -5.32 22.06 15.76
CA SER A 48 -4.04 21.50 15.32
C SER A 48 -4.29 20.30 14.41
N GLN A 49 -3.46 20.18 13.37
CA GLN A 49 -3.47 19.08 12.43
C GLN A 49 -2.06 18.49 12.33
N LEU A 50 -1.97 17.24 11.89
CA LEU A 50 -0.68 16.56 11.73
C LEU A 50 -0.11 16.78 10.34
N PHE A 51 1.18 17.04 10.27
CA PHE A 51 1.93 17.21 9.04
C PHE A 51 3.14 16.30 9.05
N LYS A 52 3.60 15.92 7.87
CA LYS A 52 4.93 15.32 7.69
C LYS A 52 5.78 16.23 6.81
N ALA A 53 7.08 16.24 7.06
CA ALA A 53 8.09 16.87 6.23
C ALA A 53 9.19 15.86 5.89
N THR A 54 9.63 15.80 4.64
CA THR A 54 10.74 14.92 4.23
C THR A 54 11.98 15.68 3.79
N ARG A 55 13.14 14.98 3.82
CA ARG A 55 14.43 15.42 3.31
C ARG A 55 15.14 14.28 2.57
N GLN A 56 15.99 14.63 1.61
CA GLN A 56 16.71 13.64 0.79
C GLN A 56 17.91 13.01 1.50
N SER A 57 18.46 13.65 2.54
CA SER A 57 19.57 13.10 3.32
C SER A 57 19.64 13.70 4.73
N LEU A 58 20.44 13.09 5.61
CA LEU A 58 20.62 13.54 6.99
C LEU A 58 21.25 14.94 7.13
N THR A 59 21.87 15.45 6.08
CA THR A 59 22.54 16.76 6.06
C THR A 59 21.70 17.87 5.42
N GLN A 60 20.61 17.52 4.74
CA GLN A 60 19.69 18.47 4.14
C GLN A 60 18.63 18.93 5.16
N PRO A 61 18.07 20.15 5.01
CA PRO A 61 16.91 20.57 5.78
C PRO A 61 15.65 19.81 5.32
N PHE A 62 14.67 19.70 6.21
CA PHE A 62 13.31 19.30 5.83
C PHE A 62 12.62 20.41 5.04
N GLY A 63 11.80 20.06 4.05
CA GLY A 63 11.09 21.07 3.26
C GLY A 63 9.90 20.60 2.43
N ASN A 64 9.72 19.29 2.23
CA ASN A 64 8.54 18.78 1.54
C ASN A 64 7.42 18.49 2.55
N ILE A 65 6.59 19.51 2.84
CA ILE A 65 5.50 19.42 3.82
C ILE A 65 4.24 18.84 3.18
N GLU A 66 3.65 17.84 3.83
CA GLU A 66 2.38 17.21 3.45
C GLU A 66 1.46 17.13 4.68
N HIS A 67 0.19 17.48 4.49
CA HIS A 67 -0.84 17.35 5.53
C HIS A 67 -1.31 15.90 5.61
N LEU A 68 -1.34 15.34 6.82
CA LEU A 68 -1.83 13.99 7.10
C LEU A 68 -3.34 14.01 7.35
N SER A 69 -4.11 14.33 6.31
CA SER A 69 -5.57 14.50 6.42
C SER A 69 -6.32 13.25 6.88
N ALA A 70 -5.76 12.05 6.66
CA ALA A 70 -6.32 10.81 7.18
C ALA A 70 -6.30 10.73 8.72
N CYS A 71 -5.43 11.50 9.38
CA CYS A 71 -5.37 11.59 10.84
C CYS A 71 -6.27 12.69 11.42
N ASP A 72 -6.98 13.44 10.57
CA ASP A 72 -7.88 14.50 11.02
C ASP A 72 -9.21 13.92 11.50
N THR A 73 -9.67 14.42 12.63
CA THR A 73 -11.03 14.15 13.11
C THR A 73 -11.95 15.34 12.78
N PRO A 74 -13.16 15.14 12.24
CA PRO A 74 -14.07 16.24 11.90
C PRO A 74 -14.37 17.17 13.09
N GLY A 75 -14.10 18.47 12.92
CA GLY A 75 -14.27 19.48 13.98
C GLY A 75 -13.37 19.28 15.19
N GLY A 76 -12.34 18.45 15.06
CA GLY A 76 -11.44 18.01 16.11
C GLY A 76 -10.00 18.44 15.89
N CYS A 77 -9.13 18.11 16.84
CA CYS A 77 -7.72 18.50 16.85
C CYS A 77 -6.84 17.27 17.02
N SER A 78 -5.82 17.13 16.17
CA SER A 78 -4.83 16.05 16.20
C SER A 78 -3.45 16.65 16.49
N ALA A 79 -2.77 16.15 17.54
CA ALA A 79 -1.52 16.73 18.02
C ALA A 79 -0.57 15.70 18.65
N ASN A 80 0.65 16.12 18.98
CA ASN A 80 1.68 15.32 19.65
C ASN A 80 1.94 13.96 18.99
N PRO A 81 2.31 13.93 17.70
CA PRO A 81 2.63 12.69 17.03
C PRO A 81 3.90 12.03 17.59
N CYS A 82 3.94 10.71 17.58
CA CYS A 82 5.08 9.90 17.96
C CYS A 82 5.20 8.72 17.00
N LEU A 83 6.30 8.64 16.25
CA LEU A 83 6.60 7.48 15.42
C LEU A 83 7.11 6.31 16.28
N SER A 84 6.71 5.10 15.92
CA SER A 84 7.29 3.86 16.48
C SER A 84 8.77 3.74 16.11
N SER A 85 9.50 2.91 16.85
CA SER A 85 10.95 2.73 16.69
C SER A 85 11.37 2.15 15.33
N ASP A 86 10.45 1.50 14.64
CA ASP A 86 10.60 0.95 13.28
C ASP A 86 9.97 1.86 12.21
N GLY A 87 9.28 2.94 12.61
CA GLY A 87 8.58 3.85 11.70
C GLY A 87 7.24 3.33 11.16
N SER A 88 6.81 2.14 11.56
CA SER A 88 5.60 1.47 11.07
C SER A 88 4.30 1.99 11.70
N ALA A 89 4.37 2.84 12.73
CA ALA A 89 3.18 3.40 13.36
C ALA A 89 3.38 4.85 13.77
N ILE A 90 2.28 5.61 13.71
CA ILE A 90 2.18 6.95 14.31
C ILE A 90 1.13 6.93 15.41
N TYR A 91 1.55 7.19 16.63
CA TYR A 91 0.68 7.44 17.77
C TYR A 91 0.44 8.93 17.91
N TYR A 92 -0.79 9.36 18.14
CA TYR A 92 -1.11 10.78 18.30
C TYR A 92 -2.32 10.95 19.21
N ARG A 93 -2.44 12.13 19.83
CA ARG A 93 -3.70 12.47 20.51
C ARG A 93 -4.67 13.05 19.50
N SER A 94 -5.94 12.69 19.64
CA SER A 94 -7.00 13.35 18.90
C SER A 94 -8.26 13.51 19.76
N HIS A 95 -9.10 14.48 19.41
CA HIS A 95 -10.45 14.64 19.96
C HIS A 95 -11.36 15.26 18.92
N THR A 96 -12.65 14.91 18.94
CA THR A 96 -13.67 15.61 18.15
C THR A 96 -14.22 16.82 18.91
N ALA A 97 -15.10 17.60 18.28
CA ALA A 97 -15.83 18.68 18.97
C ALA A 97 -16.71 18.17 20.13
N THR A 98 -17.02 16.87 20.17
CA THR A 98 -18.01 16.27 21.08
C THR A 98 -17.44 15.19 22.00
N ARG A 99 -16.15 14.85 21.89
CA ARG A 99 -15.49 13.80 22.70
C ARG A 99 -14.23 14.31 23.39
N SER A 100 -13.82 13.59 24.44
CA SER A 100 -12.56 13.80 25.16
C SER A 100 -11.33 13.48 24.29
N THR A 101 -10.16 13.93 24.73
CA THR A 101 -8.88 13.57 24.11
C THR A 101 -8.51 12.13 24.41
N ASP A 102 -8.37 11.33 23.35
CA ASP A 102 -7.93 9.95 23.38
C ASP A 102 -6.64 9.77 22.55
N ILE A 103 -5.98 8.62 22.71
CA ILE A 103 -4.79 8.24 21.93
C ILE A 103 -5.24 7.40 20.73
N TYR A 104 -4.77 7.77 19.56
CA TYR A 104 -5.00 7.10 18.29
C TYR A 104 -3.68 6.56 17.76
N VAL A 105 -3.77 5.51 16.94
CA VAL A 105 -2.65 4.91 16.23
C VAL A 105 -3.04 4.74 14.78
N SER A 106 -2.11 5.03 13.87
CA SER A 106 -2.21 4.67 12.46
C SER A 106 -0.97 3.88 12.08
N TYR A 107 -1.15 2.83 11.27
CA TYR A 107 -0.10 1.90 10.88
C TYR A 107 0.30 2.11 9.41
N LEU A 108 1.59 1.96 9.15
CA LEU A 108 2.13 1.75 7.82
C LEU A 108 1.82 0.31 7.41
N ILE A 109 1.16 0.18 6.28
CA ILE A 109 0.93 -1.11 5.64
C ILE A 109 1.93 -1.19 4.49
N GLU A 110 3.03 -1.92 4.70
CA GLU A 110 4.08 -2.09 3.70
C GLU A 110 3.67 -3.08 2.60
N ASP A 111 2.79 -4.03 2.94
CA ASP A 111 2.23 -4.98 2.00
C ASP A 111 1.22 -4.28 1.08
N ALA A 112 1.57 -4.18 -0.21
CA ALA A 112 0.73 -3.55 -1.21
C ALA A 112 -0.59 -4.30 -1.45
N VAL A 113 -0.62 -5.63 -1.25
CA VAL A 113 -1.82 -6.46 -1.36
C VAL A 113 -2.74 -6.19 -0.18
N GLU A 114 -2.22 -6.21 1.05
CA GLU A 114 -3.01 -5.88 2.25
C GLU A 114 -3.62 -4.48 2.16
N LEU A 115 -2.85 -3.50 1.67
CA LEU A 115 -3.35 -2.14 1.45
C LEU A 115 -4.45 -2.08 0.36
N ALA A 116 -4.32 -2.88 -0.70
CA ALA A 116 -5.34 -2.97 -1.73
C ALA A 116 -6.65 -3.58 -1.20
N VAL A 117 -6.54 -4.64 -0.38
CA VAL A 117 -7.68 -5.30 0.27
C VAL A 117 -8.45 -4.32 1.15
N ILE A 118 -7.76 -3.61 2.04
CA ILE A 118 -8.40 -2.62 2.93
C ILE A 118 -9.11 -1.54 2.13
N ARG A 119 -8.52 -1.05 1.05
CA ARG A 119 -9.16 -0.05 0.18
C ARG A 119 -10.42 -0.58 -0.51
N ILE A 120 -10.45 -1.86 -0.88
CA ILE A 120 -11.64 -2.48 -1.46
C ILE A 120 -12.72 -2.65 -0.38
N GLU A 121 -12.35 -3.07 0.83
CA GLU A 121 -13.27 -3.17 1.97
C GLU A 121 -13.89 -1.81 2.33
N ASP A 122 -13.08 -0.75 2.43
CA ASP A 122 -13.54 0.63 2.65
C ASP A 122 -14.53 1.06 1.55
N ALA A 123 -14.21 0.77 0.29
CA ALA A 123 -15.09 1.08 -0.84
C ALA A 123 -16.41 0.29 -0.79
N ILE A 124 -16.42 -0.93 -0.24
CA ILE A 124 -17.64 -1.70 -0.01
C ILE A 124 -18.47 -1.05 1.10
N VAL A 125 -17.85 -0.69 2.22
CA VAL A 125 -18.53 -0.04 3.36
C VAL A 125 -19.22 1.25 2.90
N GLU A 126 -18.50 2.13 2.20
CA GLU A 126 -19.07 3.39 1.70
C GLU A 126 -20.27 3.17 0.77
N LYS A 127 -20.22 2.13 -0.07
CA LYS A 127 -21.32 1.77 -0.98
C LYS A 127 -22.50 1.15 -0.24
N VAL A 128 -22.27 0.35 0.80
CA VAL A 128 -23.35 -0.21 1.64
C VAL A 128 -24.08 0.94 2.35
N GLU A 129 -23.35 1.90 2.93
CA GLU A 129 -23.99 3.07 3.54
C GLU A 129 -24.75 3.91 2.50
N ALA A 130 -24.23 4.04 1.27
CA ALA A 130 -24.94 4.72 0.20
C ALA A 130 -26.23 3.98 -0.20
N LEU A 131 -26.24 2.65 -0.12
CA LEU A 131 -27.42 1.82 -0.37
C LEU A 131 -28.51 2.07 0.68
N GLU A 132 -28.13 2.12 1.96
CA GLU A 132 -29.04 2.46 3.06
C GLU A 132 -29.65 3.86 2.89
N ARG A 133 -28.85 4.84 2.42
CA ARG A 133 -29.34 6.19 2.11
C ARG A 133 -30.36 6.20 0.96
N ILE A 134 -30.15 5.38 -0.07
CA ILE A 134 -31.12 5.22 -1.17
C ILE A 134 -32.39 4.57 -0.64
N ASP A 135 -32.31 3.52 0.16
CA ASP A 135 -33.48 2.84 0.71
C ASP A 135 -34.34 3.77 1.59
N ALA A 136 -33.70 4.54 2.48
CA ALA A 136 -34.40 5.53 3.30
C ALA A 136 -35.03 6.66 2.46
N SER A 137 -34.44 6.99 1.30
CA SER A 137 -35.04 7.94 0.36
C SER A 137 -36.24 7.35 -0.38
N LEU A 138 -36.13 6.09 -0.82
CA LEU A 138 -37.15 5.38 -1.57
C LEU A 138 -38.42 5.20 -0.73
N GLU A 139 -38.27 4.88 0.56
CA GLU A 139 -39.39 4.81 1.51
C GLU A 139 -40.19 6.12 1.58
N LYS A 140 -39.51 7.27 1.55
CA LYS A 140 -40.17 8.58 1.58
C LYS A 140 -40.91 8.88 0.28
N GLU A 141 -40.33 8.51 -0.87
CA GLU A 141 -40.98 8.66 -2.17
C GLU A 141 -42.20 7.76 -2.30
N LEU A 142 -42.10 6.50 -1.85
CA LEU A 142 -43.23 5.55 -1.80
C LEU A 142 -44.34 6.05 -0.87
N ALA A 143 -43.99 6.59 0.30
CA ALA A 143 -44.97 7.18 1.21
C ALA A 143 -45.69 8.37 0.58
N ALA A 144 -44.96 9.27 -0.10
CA ALA A 144 -45.55 10.39 -0.81
C ALA A 144 -46.47 9.94 -1.96
N TYR A 145 -46.07 8.92 -2.72
CA TYR A 145 -46.90 8.32 -3.76
C TYR A 145 -48.20 7.76 -3.18
N LYS A 146 -48.12 7.01 -2.08
CA LYS A 146 -49.29 6.43 -1.40
C LYS A 146 -50.24 7.52 -0.86
N SER A 147 -49.71 8.61 -0.30
CA SER A 147 -50.55 9.73 0.13
C SER A 147 -51.32 10.36 -1.03
N LEU A 148 -50.75 10.44 -2.24
CA LEU A 148 -51.46 10.91 -3.42
C LEU A 148 -52.52 9.92 -3.91
N GLU A 149 -52.28 8.61 -3.76
CA GLU A 149 -53.26 7.57 -4.04
C GLU A 149 -54.49 7.69 -3.12
N GLU A 150 -54.27 7.88 -1.82
CA GLU A 150 -55.35 8.12 -0.85
C GLU A 150 -56.18 9.38 -1.17
N VAL A 151 -55.53 10.46 -1.65
CA VAL A 151 -56.23 11.66 -2.16
C VAL A 151 -57.04 11.34 -3.42
N LEU A 152 -56.53 10.48 -4.29
CA LEU A 152 -57.22 10.09 -5.52
C LEU A 152 -58.48 9.27 -5.23
N GLU A 153 -58.41 8.40 -4.22
CA GLU A 153 -59.50 7.57 -3.72
C GLU A 153 -60.57 8.36 -2.95
N SER A 154 -60.16 9.34 -2.15
CA SER A 154 -61.10 10.16 -1.37
C SER A 154 -61.99 11.02 -2.25
N GLY A 155 -61.48 11.44 -3.42
CA GLY A 155 -62.16 12.36 -4.33
C GLY A 155 -62.17 13.83 -3.85
N ASP A 156 -61.60 14.12 -2.68
CA ASP A 156 -61.44 15.48 -2.16
C ASP A 156 -60.05 16.01 -2.52
N TYR A 157 -60.03 16.88 -3.54
CA TYR A 157 -58.80 17.46 -4.09
C TYR A 157 -58.50 18.87 -3.56
N GLY A 158 -59.35 19.42 -2.69
CA GLY A 158 -59.29 20.84 -2.30
C GLY A 158 -59.35 21.78 -3.51
N ASP A 159 -58.36 22.67 -3.64
CA ASP A 159 -58.26 23.63 -4.75
C ASP A 159 -57.65 23.04 -6.03
N LEU A 160 -57.13 21.80 -5.98
CA LEU A 160 -56.46 21.15 -7.11
C LEU A 160 -57.44 20.38 -8.00
N LYS A 161 -56.99 20.07 -9.22
CA LYS A 161 -57.72 19.17 -10.12
C LYS A 161 -57.14 17.76 -10.01
N LYS A 162 -57.97 16.74 -10.25
CA LYS A 162 -57.53 15.34 -10.35
C LYS A 162 -56.32 15.16 -11.28
N GLY A 163 -56.26 15.90 -12.39
CA GLY A 163 -55.12 15.86 -13.32
C GLY A 163 -53.80 16.31 -12.71
N ASP A 164 -53.82 17.26 -11.77
CA ASP A 164 -52.63 17.74 -11.07
C ASP A 164 -52.07 16.64 -10.16
N ILE A 165 -52.95 15.94 -9.44
CA ILE A 165 -52.61 14.78 -8.58
C ILE A 165 -51.99 13.65 -9.43
N VAL A 166 -52.63 13.30 -10.56
CA VAL A 166 -52.12 12.26 -11.47
C VAL A 166 -50.74 12.63 -12.01
N THR A 167 -50.51 13.90 -12.36
CA THR A 167 -49.22 14.38 -12.85
C THR A 167 -48.14 14.29 -11.78
N ALA A 168 -48.46 14.66 -10.53
CA ALA A 168 -47.56 14.51 -9.39
C ALA A 168 -47.22 13.04 -9.13
N MET A 169 -48.21 12.14 -9.17
CA MET A 169 -48.00 10.69 -9.04
C MET A 169 -47.07 10.14 -10.12
N GLN A 170 -47.28 10.51 -11.39
CA GLN A 170 -46.42 10.09 -12.50
C GLN A 170 -44.97 10.57 -12.32
N THR A 171 -44.80 11.79 -11.81
CA THR A 171 -43.48 12.37 -11.55
C THR A 171 -42.76 11.62 -10.42
N ILE A 172 -43.44 11.37 -9.30
CA ILE A 172 -42.89 10.60 -8.18
C ILE A 172 -42.60 9.15 -8.60
N HIS A 173 -43.50 8.52 -9.36
CA HIS A 173 -43.27 7.18 -9.89
C HIS A 173 -42.00 7.10 -10.75
N SER A 174 -41.77 8.10 -11.60
CA SER A 174 -40.55 8.19 -12.40
C SER A 174 -39.30 8.38 -11.54
N ALA A 175 -39.40 9.14 -10.44
CA ALA A 175 -38.31 9.30 -9.47
C ALA A 175 -37.98 7.97 -8.76
N ILE A 176 -38.99 7.24 -8.29
CA ILE A 176 -38.87 5.90 -7.67
C ILE A 176 -38.14 4.95 -8.62
N GLN A 177 -38.56 4.88 -9.90
CA GLN A 177 -37.90 4.04 -10.90
C GLN A 177 -36.42 4.42 -11.10
N HIS A 178 -36.10 5.70 -11.09
CA HIS A 178 -34.71 6.18 -11.16
C HIS A 178 -33.89 5.74 -9.93
N GLN A 179 -34.46 5.82 -8.73
CA GLN A 179 -33.80 5.39 -7.50
C GLN A 179 -33.59 3.87 -7.48
N GLU A 180 -34.57 3.07 -7.89
CA GLU A 180 -34.45 1.61 -7.99
C GLU A 180 -33.34 1.19 -8.96
N LEU A 181 -33.20 1.87 -10.10
CA LEU A 181 -32.10 1.64 -11.04
C LEU A 181 -30.74 2.00 -10.42
N SER A 182 -30.67 3.12 -9.69
CA SER A 182 -29.46 3.52 -8.96
C SER A 182 -29.07 2.48 -7.90
N LYS A 183 -30.06 2.00 -7.13
CA LYS A 183 -29.90 0.93 -6.13
C LYS A 183 -29.28 -0.32 -6.76
N LYS A 184 -29.88 -0.82 -7.84
CA LYS A 184 -29.41 -2.01 -8.56
C LYS A 184 -27.99 -1.84 -9.13
N ALA A 185 -27.66 -0.64 -9.62
CA ALA A 185 -26.32 -0.34 -10.10
C ALA A 185 -25.29 -0.38 -8.96
N LEU A 186 -25.65 0.11 -7.77
CA LEU A 186 -24.80 0.11 -6.59
C LEU A 186 -24.60 -1.30 -6.03
N GLU A 187 -25.66 -2.10 -5.94
CA GLU A 187 -25.60 -3.52 -5.55
C GLU A 187 -24.65 -4.30 -6.46
N LYS A 188 -24.77 -4.11 -7.79
CA LYS A 188 -23.85 -4.73 -8.76
C LYS A 188 -22.42 -4.23 -8.62
N SER A 189 -22.22 -2.98 -8.20
CA SER A 189 -20.87 -2.47 -7.91
C SER A 189 -20.27 -3.11 -6.66
N ILE A 190 -21.08 -3.38 -5.62
CA ILE A 190 -20.64 -4.07 -4.40
C ILE A 190 -20.28 -5.52 -4.73
N GLU A 191 -21.12 -6.22 -5.50
CA GLU A 191 -20.85 -7.59 -5.97
C GLU A 191 -19.49 -7.70 -6.68
N LYS A 192 -19.15 -6.73 -7.53
CA LYS A 192 -17.85 -6.69 -8.20
C LYS A 192 -16.68 -6.47 -7.25
N LEU A 193 -16.85 -5.63 -6.22
CA LEU A 193 -15.80 -5.41 -5.23
C LEU A 193 -15.60 -6.64 -4.34
N LEU A 194 -16.69 -7.31 -3.96
CA LEU A 194 -16.63 -8.59 -3.26
C LEU A 194 -15.94 -9.65 -4.12
N TYR A 195 -16.24 -9.72 -5.42
CA TYR A 195 -15.51 -10.58 -6.35
C TYR A 195 -14.02 -10.22 -6.44
N SER A 196 -13.66 -8.94 -6.42
CA SER A 196 -12.25 -8.52 -6.38
C SER A 196 -11.56 -8.93 -5.08
N LEU A 197 -12.21 -8.81 -3.92
CA LEU A 197 -11.68 -9.32 -2.65
C LEU A 197 -11.47 -10.81 -2.74
N SER A 198 -12.49 -11.51 -3.24
CA SER A 198 -12.44 -12.92 -3.52
C SER A 198 -11.17 -13.14 -4.32
N ALA A 199 -11.02 -12.64 -5.55
CA ALA A 199 -9.86 -12.90 -6.43
C ALA A 199 -8.47 -12.62 -5.83
N LEU A 200 -8.37 -11.89 -4.71
CA LEU A 200 -7.14 -11.66 -3.95
C LEU A 200 -6.92 -12.69 -2.82
N GLY A 201 -7.78 -13.70 -2.71
CA GLY A 201 -7.82 -14.67 -1.63
C GLY A 201 -8.64 -14.28 -0.39
N TYR A 202 -9.45 -13.22 -0.48
CA TYR A 202 -10.20 -12.69 0.66
C TYR A 202 -11.72 -12.88 0.50
N GLY A 203 -12.36 -13.58 1.44
CA GLY A 203 -13.82 -13.71 1.52
C GLY A 203 -14.41 -15.02 0.95
N PRO A 204 -15.75 -15.15 0.94
CA PRO A 204 -16.41 -16.39 0.53
C PRO A 204 -16.41 -16.60 -0.99
N GLN A 205 -15.97 -17.78 -1.43
CA GLN A 205 -15.80 -18.15 -2.83
C GLN A 205 -17.13 -18.37 -3.58
N PRO A 206 -17.28 -17.90 -4.84
CA PRO A 206 -18.37 -18.33 -5.71
C PRO A 206 -18.26 -19.86 -5.95
N PRO A 207 -19.36 -20.64 -5.85
CA PRO A 207 -19.30 -22.07 -6.07
C PRO A 207 -18.81 -22.42 -7.49
N GLY A 208 -17.69 -23.16 -7.58
CA GLY A 208 -17.14 -23.68 -8.84
C GLY A 208 -16.21 -22.75 -9.62
N SER A 209 -15.69 -21.70 -8.99
CA SER A 209 -14.56 -20.93 -9.53
C SER A 209 -13.24 -21.58 -9.11
N ASN A 210 -12.26 -21.65 -10.03
CA ASN A 210 -10.85 -21.93 -9.74
C ASN A 210 -10.05 -20.67 -10.11
N TRP A 211 -9.23 -20.15 -9.20
CA TRP A 211 -8.32 -19.05 -9.50
C TRP A 211 -6.90 -19.52 -9.70
N PRO A 212 -6.20 -18.90 -10.66
CA PRO A 212 -4.82 -19.27 -10.89
C PRO A 212 -3.96 -18.86 -9.68
N PRO A 213 -2.92 -19.63 -9.34
CA PRO A 213 -2.07 -19.36 -8.20
C PRO A 213 -1.25 -18.08 -8.39
N ASN A 214 -0.70 -17.52 -7.32
CA ASN A 214 0.35 -16.53 -7.38
C ASN A 214 1.73 -17.21 -7.34
N VAL A 215 2.72 -16.66 -8.04
CA VAL A 215 4.11 -17.16 -8.03
C VAL A 215 5.13 -16.06 -8.25
N THR A 216 6.19 -16.06 -7.43
CA THR A 216 7.31 -15.12 -7.52
C THR A 216 8.64 -15.80 -7.25
N ILE A 217 9.63 -15.58 -8.09
CA ILE A 217 11.01 -16.00 -7.82
C ILE A 217 11.57 -15.10 -6.71
N THR A 218 11.97 -15.71 -5.59
CA THR A 218 12.58 -15.02 -4.44
C THR A 218 14.10 -15.07 -4.50
N ARG A 219 14.66 -16.10 -5.17
CA ARG A 219 16.09 -16.22 -5.48
C ARG A 219 16.31 -16.85 -6.85
N PRO A 220 17.30 -16.40 -7.62
CA PRO A 220 18.23 -15.30 -7.34
C PRO A 220 17.55 -13.91 -7.41
N GLN A 221 18.24 -12.88 -6.91
CA GLN A 221 17.77 -11.50 -7.09
C GLN A 221 18.04 -11.00 -8.52
N ASN A 222 17.19 -10.10 -9.01
CA ASN A 222 17.37 -9.49 -10.32
C ASN A 222 18.73 -8.76 -10.41
N GLY A 223 19.49 -9.06 -11.45
CA GLY A 223 20.86 -8.59 -11.67
C GLY A 223 21.95 -9.44 -11.03
N ALA A 224 21.62 -10.61 -10.44
CA ALA A 224 22.63 -11.51 -9.89
C ALA A 224 23.61 -11.99 -10.98
N GLU A 225 24.88 -12.11 -10.58
CA GLU A 225 25.96 -12.61 -11.43
C GLU A 225 26.49 -13.94 -10.90
N PHE A 226 26.75 -14.88 -11.79
CA PHE A 226 27.23 -16.23 -11.48
C PHE A 226 28.41 -16.61 -12.38
N ASN A 227 29.33 -17.42 -11.84
CA ASN A 227 30.39 -18.03 -12.65
C ASN A 227 29.84 -19.24 -13.43
N PRO A 228 30.38 -19.58 -14.62
CA PRO A 228 29.87 -20.69 -15.45
C PRO A 228 29.83 -22.06 -14.76
N ASP A 229 30.76 -22.32 -13.84
CA ASP A 229 30.87 -23.59 -13.12
C ASP A 229 30.01 -23.64 -11.83
N GLN A 230 29.29 -22.56 -11.51
CA GLN A 230 28.50 -22.46 -10.28
C GLN A 230 27.07 -22.99 -10.49
N ASN A 231 26.60 -23.85 -9.60
CA ASN A 231 25.17 -24.20 -9.53
C ASN A 231 24.33 -22.98 -9.13
N ILE A 232 23.24 -22.74 -9.85
CA ILE A 232 22.30 -21.66 -9.55
C ILE A 232 21.05 -22.27 -8.96
N GLU A 233 20.88 -22.12 -7.65
CA GLU A 233 19.64 -22.45 -6.94
C GLU A 233 18.61 -21.36 -7.21
N ILE A 234 17.41 -21.77 -7.62
CA ILE A 234 16.27 -20.91 -7.89
C ILE A 234 15.18 -21.28 -6.90
N GLU A 235 14.75 -20.29 -6.12
CA GLU A 235 13.68 -20.42 -5.13
C GLU A 235 12.50 -19.54 -5.57
N ALA A 236 11.28 -20.06 -5.41
CA ALA A 236 10.04 -19.33 -5.61
C ALA A 236 9.11 -19.47 -4.41
N ASP A 237 8.31 -18.42 -4.20
CA ASP A 237 7.10 -18.50 -3.38
C ASP A 237 5.92 -18.68 -4.33
N ALA A 238 5.13 -19.71 -4.11
CA ALA A 238 3.87 -19.92 -4.81
C ALA A 238 2.74 -20.21 -3.80
N LEU A 239 1.61 -19.56 -4.01
CA LEU A 239 0.45 -19.63 -3.14
C LEU A 239 -0.81 -19.69 -3.99
N ASP A 240 -1.72 -20.57 -3.60
CA ASP A 240 -3.07 -20.59 -4.13
C ASP A 240 -4.06 -20.32 -2.99
N TYR A 241 -5.05 -19.46 -3.23
CA TYR A 241 -5.93 -18.96 -2.19
C TYR A 241 -7.25 -19.72 -2.09
N ASP A 242 -7.73 -20.32 -3.18
CA ASP A 242 -8.93 -21.16 -3.21
C ASP A 242 -8.62 -22.66 -3.28
N GLY A 243 -7.38 -23.03 -3.60
CA GLY A 243 -6.93 -24.42 -3.65
C GLY A 243 -5.52 -24.62 -3.10
N SER A 244 -4.73 -25.40 -3.80
CA SER A 244 -3.33 -25.67 -3.50
C SER A 244 -2.49 -25.68 -4.77
N VAL A 245 -1.29 -25.11 -4.72
CA VAL A 245 -0.31 -25.25 -5.80
C VAL A 245 0.17 -26.70 -5.83
N VAL A 246 0.06 -27.36 -6.99
CA VAL A 246 0.50 -28.76 -7.19
C VAL A 246 1.78 -28.86 -7.98
N MET A 247 2.21 -27.79 -8.64
CA MET A 247 3.44 -27.79 -9.44
C MET A 247 3.97 -26.37 -9.66
N VAL A 248 5.28 -26.19 -9.56
CA VAL A 248 6.01 -25.00 -10.04
C VAL A 248 7.05 -25.43 -11.06
N GLU A 249 6.90 -24.96 -12.29
CA GLU A 249 7.85 -25.16 -13.38
C GLU A 249 8.79 -23.94 -13.47
N PHE A 250 10.09 -24.17 -13.60
CA PHE A 250 11.10 -23.11 -13.72
C PHE A 250 11.69 -23.06 -15.13
N PHE A 251 11.94 -21.85 -15.62
CA PHE A 251 12.43 -21.60 -16.97
C PHE A 251 13.59 -20.61 -16.99
N ALA A 252 14.55 -20.85 -17.88
CA ALA A 252 15.52 -19.87 -18.34
C ALA A 252 15.19 -19.50 -19.80
N ASP A 253 14.78 -18.25 -20.02
CA ASP A 253 14.13 -17.79 -21.24
C ASP A 253 12.90 -18.65 -21.58
N GLU A 254 12.91 -19.37 -22.70
CA GLU A 254 11.82 -20.28 -23.11
C GLU A 254 12.09 -21.74 -22.71
N ASN A 255 13.27 -22.06 -22.16
CA ASN A 255 13.68 -23.43 -21.86
C ASN A 255 13.32 -23.79 -20.41
N LYS A 256 12.59 -24.89 -20.23
CA LYS A 256 12.32 -25.44 -18.90
C LYS A 256 13.62 -26.00 -18.32
N ILE A 257 13.98 -25.54 -17.14
CA ILE A 257 15.22 -25.93 -16.43
C ILE A 257 14.93 -26.85 -15.25
N GLY A 258 13.72 -26.82 -14.71
CA GLY A 258 13.32 -27.67 -13.60
C GLY A 258 11.82 -27.62 -13.32
N GLU A 259 11.38 -28.46 -12.40
CA GLU A 259 10.05 -28.45 -11.81
C GLU A 259 10.11 -28.99 -10.39
N ASP A 260 9.19 -28.51 -9.57
CA ASP A 260 8.88 -29.02 -8.25
C ASP A 260 7.38 -29.32 -8.19
N ASN A 261 7.02 -30.49 -7.66
CA ASN A 261 5.65 -31.02 -7.65
C ASN A 261 5.09 -31.23 -6.23
N ASP A 262 5.82 -30.87 -5.17
CA ASP A 262 5.31 -31.02 -3.80
C ASP A 262 5.60 -29.84 -2.87
N GLY A 263 6.60 -29.00 -3.19
CA GLY A 263 6.94 -27.81 -2.42
C GLY A 263 7.30 -28.09 -0.96
N ALA A 264 7.66 -29.32 -0.61
CA ALA A 264 7.84 -29.76 0.78
C ALA A 264 9.04 -29.08 1.47
N ASP A 265 10.04 -28.67 0.70
CA ASP A 265 11.22 -27.91 1.11
C ASP A 265 11.24 -26.48 0.53
N GLY A 266 10.08 -25.99 0.08
CA GLY A 266 9.93 -24.75 -0.67
C GLY A 266 10.01 -25.01 -2.17
N TRP A 267 9.40 -24.14 -2.99
CA TRP A 267 9.40 -24.33 -4.44
C TRP A 267 10.79 -24.03 -5.00
N THR A 268 11.57 -25.06 -5.29
CA THR A 268 12.99 -24.88 -5.66
C THR A 268 13.43 -25.71 -6.86
N THR A 269 14.47 -25.25 -7.55
CA THR A 269 15.23 -26.07 -8.50
C THR A 269 16.68 -25.64 -8.55
N ASP A 270 17.56 -26.61 -8.79
CA ASP A 270 18.96 -26.36 -9.16
C ASP A 270 19.09 -26.25 -10.68
N TRP A 271 19.89 -25.29 -11.15
CA TRP A 271 20.22 -25.13 -12.56
C TRP A 271 21.72 -25.30 -12.83
N TYR A 272 22.03 -26.36 -13.60
CA TYR A 272 23.39 -26.77 -13.97
C TYR A 272 23.69 -26.51 -15.46
N GLU A 273 24.99 -26.52 -15.81
CA GLU A 273 25.50 -26.52 -17.19
C GLU A 273 24.96 -25.37 -18.07
N HIS A 274 24.98 -24.15 -17.53
CA HIS A 274 24.55 -22.95 -18.24
C HIS A 274 25.72 -22.31 -19.01
N PRO A 275 25.58 -22.04 -20.32
CA PRO A 275 26.57 -21.24 -21.06
C PRO A 275 26.68 -19.81 -20.51
N GLU A 276 27.82 -19.16 -20.73
CA GLU A 276 27.94 -17.72 -20.49
C GLU A 276 26.88 -16.94 -21.27
N GLY A 277 26.22 -16.00 -20.59
CA GLY A 277 25.10 -15.29 -21.18
C GLY A 277 24.31 -14.47 -20.18
N THR A 278 23.23 -13.86 -20.67
CA THR A 278 22.22 -13.21 -19.84
C THR A 278 20.92 -13.97 -20.03
N TYR A 279 20.25 -14.30 -18.93
CA TYR A 279 19.05 -15.13 -18.93
C TYR A 279 17.91 -14.42 -18.22
N SER A 280 16.69 -14.64 -18.70
CA SER A 280 15.45 -14.25 -18.04
C SER A 280 14.84 -15.46 -17.33
N LEU A 281 14.96 -15.53 -16.01
CA LEU A 281 14.36 -16.59 -15.21
C LEU A 281 12.87 -16.31 -14.97
N THR A 282 12.01 -17.30 -15.19
CA THR A 282 10.58 -17.24 -14.82
C THR A 282 10.15 -18.55 -14.14
N ALA A 283 9.15 -18.46 -13.27
CA ALA A 283 8.51 -19.61 -12.64
C ALA A 283 7.03 -19.63 -13.02
N LYS A 284 6.46 -20.82 -13.24
CA LYS A 284 5.05 -21.01 -13.57
C LYS A 284 4.42 -21.96 -12.57
N ALA A 285 3.51 -21.46 -11.75
CA ALA A 285 2.75 -22.27 -10.80
C ALA A 285 1.45 -22.77 -11.43
N THR A 286 1.04 -23.99 -11.09
CA THR A 286 -0.22 -24.62 -11.48
C THR A 286 -0.95 -25.12 -10.22
N ASP A 287 -2.25 -24.85 -10.11
CA ASP A 287 -3.10 -25.30 -8.99
C ASP A 287 -3.73 -26.68 -9.21
N ASP A 288 -4.41 -27.19 -8.17
CA ASP A 288 -5.07 -28.50 -8.15
C ASP A 288 -6.29 -28.61 -9.08
N ASP A 289 -6.83 -27.48 -9.53
CA ASP A 289 -7.93 -27.38 -10.49
C ASP A 289 -7.45 -26.99 -11.92
N GLY A 290 -6.13 -26.94 -12.13
CA GLY A 290 -5.45 -26.80 -13.42
C GLY A 290 -5.28 -25.39 -13.97
N ALA A 291 -5.56 -24.32 -13.21
CA ALA A 291 -5.19 -22.97 -13.62
C ALA A 291 -3.73 -22.67 -13.29
N ALA A 292 -3.16 -21.65 -13.96
CA ALA A 292 -1.72 -21.40 -13.91
C ALA A 292 -1.37 -19.93 -14.11
N THR A 293 -0.30 -19.50 -13.44
CA THR A 293 0.29 -18.15 -13.55
C THR A 293 1.79 -18.26 -13.79
N THR A 294 2.35 -17.32 -14.55
CA THR A 294 3.81 -17.15 -14.70
C THR A 294 4.27 -15.90 -13.99
N SER A 295 5.37 -16.00 -13.26
CA SER A 295 5.98 -14.92 -12.49
C SER A 295 6.49 -13.79 -13.39
N ALA A 296 6.78 -12.64 -12.79
CA ALA A 296 7.66 -11.66 -13.41
C ALA A 296 9.05 -12.28 -13.67
N ALA A 297 9.74 -11.76 -14.69
CA ALA A 297 11.08 -12.20 -15.06
C ALA A 297 12.16 -11.65 -14.11
N VAL A 298 13.10 -12.51 -13.74
CA VAL A 298 14.33 -12.16 -13.01
C VAL A 298 15.51 -12.28 -13.98
N GLY A 299 16.15 -11.16 -14.31
CA GLY A 299 17.33 -11.16 -15.16
C GLY A 299 18.58 -11.54 -14.39
N ILE A 300 19.39 -12.46 -14.91
CA ILE A 300 20.70 -12.83 -14.35
C ILE A 300 21.78 -12.85 -15.42
N ARG A 301 23.04 -12.82 -15.00
CA ARG A 301 24.20 -12.91 -15.90
C ARG A 301 25.17 -14.00 -15.46
N VAL A 302 25.59 -14.82 -16.41
CA VAL A 302 26.63 -15.83 -16.24
C VAL A 302 27.85 -15.38 -17.01
N ALA A 303 28.96 -15.14 -16.31
CA ALA A 303 30.25 -14.79 -16.90
C ALA A 303 31.40 -15.04 -15.92
N GLU A 304 32.57 -15.41 -16.42
CA GLU A 304 33.78 -15.43 -15.59
C GLU A 304 34.07 -14.04 -14.99
N GLU A 305 34.36 -14.01 -13.69
CA GLU A 305 34.89 -12.81 -13.05
C GLU A 305 36.24 -12.44 -13.68
N PRO A 306 36.46 -11.16 -14.05
CA PRO A 306 37.75 -10.75 -14.60
C PRO A 306 38.86 -11.06 -13.59
N PRO A 307 40.05 -11.50 -14.07
CA PRO A 307 41.14 -11.84 -13.17
C PRO A 307 41.48 -10.64 -12.26
N PRO A 308 41.82 -10.87 -10.98
CA PRO A 308 42.12 -9.79 -10.06
C PRO A 308 43.25 -8.92 -10.64
N PRO A 309 43.20 -7.60 -10.40
CA PRO A 309 44.24 -6.71 -10.88
C PRO A 309 45.62 -7.19 -10.37
N PRO A 310 46.68 -7.08 -11.18
CA PRO A 310 48.01 -7.52 -10.77
C PRO A 310 48.42 -6.83 -9.47
N ILE A 311 48.98 -7.63 -8.54
CA ILE A 311 49.48 -7.11 -7.25
C ILE A 311 50.52 -6.02 -7.56
N PRO A 312 50.36 -4.79 -7.01
CA PRO A 312 51.35 -3.74 -7.23
C PRO A 312 52.73 -4.17 -6.69
N PRO A 313 53.84 -3.78 -7.36
CA PRO A 313 55.17 -4.14 -6.91
C PRO A 313 55.41 -3.66 -5.47
N PRO A 314 56.19 -4.40 -4.66
CA PRO A 314 56.51 -3.96 -3.31
C PRO A 314 57.16 -2.57 -3.34
N PRO A 315 56.89 -1.71 -2.34
CA PRO A 315 57.54 -0.41 -2.27
C PRO A 315 59.07 -0.58 -2.27
N PRO A 316 59.82 0.32 -2.93
CA PRO A 316 61.28 0.27 -2.90
C PRO A 316 61.77 0.31 -1.45
N PRO A 317 62.88 -0.39 -1.12
CA PRO A 317 63.46 -0.33 0.21
C PRO A 317 63.76 1.13 0.59
N PRO A 318 63.58 1.52 1.86
CA PRO A 318 63.90 2.87 2.31
C PRO A 318 65.36 3.20 1.96
N ILE A 319 65.56 4.40 1.40
CA ILE A 319 66.90 4.92 1.11
C ILE A 319 67.67 4.97 2.44
N PRO A 320 68.85 4.33 2.56
CA PRO A 320 69.64 4.40 3.77
C PRO A 320 69.99 5.86 4.08
N PRO A 321 70.01 6.27 5.37
CA PRO A 321 70.36 7.62 5.74
C PRO A 321 71.77 7.96 5.24
N PRO A 322 72.03 9.22 4.86
CA PRO A 322 73.37 9.64 4.45
C PRO A 322 74.38 9.35 5.56
N PRO A 323 75.62 8.97 5.22
CA PRO A 323 76.66 8.72 6.21
C PRO A 323 76.89 9.98 7.05
N PRO A 324 77.20 9.83 8.36
CA PRO A 324 77.50 10.96 9.22
C PRO A 324 78.70 11.76 8.66
N PRO A 325 78.72 13.10 8.86
CA PRO A 325 79.88 13.91 8.48
C PRO A 325 81.15 13.38 9.17
N ARG A 326 82.22 13.28 8.40
CA ARG A 326 83.53 12.80 8.87
C ARG A 326 84.13 13.86 9.83
N PRO A 327 84.73 13.46 10.96
CA PRO A 327 85.31 14.39 11.94
C PRO A 327 86.45 15.24 11.38
#